data_AF-A0A3D2L3C1-F1
#
_entry.id   AF-A0A3D2L3C1-F1
#
_cell.length_a   1.000
_cell.length_b   1.000
_cell.length_c   1.000
_cell.angle_alpha   90.00
_cell.angle_beta   90.00
_cell.angle_gamma   90.00
#
_symmetry.space_group_name_H-M   'P 1'
#
loop_
_entity.id
_entity.type
_entity.pdbx_description
1 polymer ?
#
loop_
_entity_poly.entity_id
_entity_poly.type
_entity_poly.pdbx_seq_one_letter_code
_entity_poly.pdbx_strand_id
1 'polypeptide(L)'
;VNALSRKVLPPTIKVEEPADVIKESSAFYLNTEPRPWITTKKRPRRASVSSFGFGGSNYHVTLEEYVGKTAIRPYRVFPAELFLFSADTPGALATAIEASASGVDDASLAYAASQTHAGFESKAPARAAIIAETADDLKTKSESLASQIRAGEVGIRPF
;
A
#
# COMPACT_ATOMS: atom_id res chain seq x y z
N VAL A 1 -0.06 13.16 -13.67
CA VAL A 1 0.59 11.82 -13.76
C VAL A 1 1.01 11.28 -12.38
N ASN A 2 1.76 12.02 -11.55
CA ASN A 2 2.22 11.54 -10.23
C ASN A 2 1.11 11.05 -9.27
N ALA A 3 -0.05 11.71 -9.23
CA ALA A 3 -1.17 11.28 -8.39
C ALA A 3 -1.70 9.88 -8.77
N LEU A 4 -1.77 9.59 -10.07
CA LEU A 4 -2.19 8.28 -10.58
C LEU A 4 -1.14 7.20 -10.27
N SER A 5 0.15 7.48 -10.49
CA SER A 5 1.22 6.50 -10.23
C SER A 5 1.40 6.20 -8.74
N ARG A 6 1.25 7.21 -7.88
CA ARG A 6 1.37 7.06 -6.41
C ARG A 6 0.08 6.67 -5.72
N LYS A 7 -1.06 6.70 -6.44
CA LYS A 7 -2.39 6.37 -5.90
C LYS A 7 -2.77 7.24 -4.70
N VAL A 8 -2.43 8.53 -4.75
CA VAL A 8 -2.70 9.52 -3.70
C VAL A 8 -3.27 10.78 -4.35
N LEU A 9 -4.32 11.34 -3.74
CA LEU A 9 -4.83 12.67 -4.04
C LEU A 9 -4.02 13.70 -3.26
N PRO A 10 -3.24 14.57 -3.94
CA PRO A 10 -2.47 15.61 -3.26
C PRO A 10 -3.40 16.73 -2.76
N PRO A 11 -2.99 17.46 -1.71
CA PRO A 11 -3.74 18.62 -1.23
C PRO A 11 -3.67 19.77 -2.25
N THR A 12 -4.78 20.48 -2.39
CA THR A 12 -4.81 21.81 -3.00
C THR A 12 -4.51 22.83 -1.92
N ILE A 13 -3.43 23.59 -2.11
CA ILE A 13 -2.94 24.57 -1.12
C ILE A 13 -3.66 25.92 -1.25
N LYS A 14 -3.48 26.78 -0.23
CA LYS A 14 -4.03 28.15 -0.18
C LYS A 14 -5.56 28.21 -0.26
N VAL A 15 -6.22 27.22 0.31
CA VAL A 15 -7.68 27.24 0.48
C VAL A 15 -8.01 26.94 1.93
N GLU A 16 -8.58 27.92 2.62
CA GLU A 16 -9.11 27.78 3.98
C GLU A 16 -10.56 27.32 3.94
N GLU A 17 -11.39 27.95 3.08
CA GLU A 17 -12.79 27.60 2.90
C GLU A 17 -13.14 27.51 1.40
N PRO A 18 -13.76 26.42 0.91
CA PRO A 18 -14.18 26.31 -0.49
C PRO A 18 -15.28 27.33 -0.85
N ALA A 19 -15.34 27.74 -2.11
CA ALA A 19 -16.47 28.52 -2.63
C ALA A 19 -17.78 27.75 -2.52
N ASP A 20 -18.91 28.45 -2.32
CA ASP A 20 -20.21 27.83 -2.06
C ASP A 20 -20.68 26.88 -3.18
N VAL A 21 -20.40 27.23 -4.44
CA VAL A 21 -20.66 26.36 -5.61
C VAL A 21 -19.97 25.00 -5.52
N ILE A 22 -18.83 24.91 -4.83
CA ILE A 22 -18.13 23.64 -4.60
C ILE A 22 -18.70 22.93 -3.37
N LYS A 23 -19.05 23.65 -2.30
CA LYS A 23 -19.64 23.08 -1.09
C LYS A 23 -20.98 22.39 -1.37
N GLU A 24 -21.78 22.99 -2.25
CA GLU A 24 -23.11 22.49 -2.63
C GLU A 24 -23.06 21.46 -3.77
N SER A 25 -21.89 21.20 -4.34
CA SER A 25 -21.76 20.28 -5.46
C SER A 25 -21.99 18.83 -5.05
N SER A 26 -22.86 18.12 -5.78
CA SER A 26 -23.05 16.68 -5.61
C SER A 26 -22.01 15.83 -6.36
N ALA A 27 -21.24 16.44 -7.27
CA ALA A 27 -20.32 15.75 -8.16
C ALA A 27 -18.84 16.02 -7.82
N PHE A 28 -18.55 17.15 -7.19
CA PHE A 28 -17.19 17.59 -6.89
C PHE A 28 -17.04 17.92 -5.42
N TYR A 29 -15.82 17.77 -4.93
CA TYR A 29 -15.40 18.29 -3.63
C TYR A 29 -13.97 18.82 -3.78
N LEU A 30 -13.56 19.71 -2.88
CA LEU A 30 -12.19 20.21 -2.84
C LEU A 30 -11.33 19.35 -1.91
N ASN A 31 -10.21 18.83 -2.42
CA ASN A 31 -9.26 18.05 -1.63
C ASN A 31 -8.15 18.94 -1.06
N THR A 32 -8.21 19.28 0.23
CA THR A 32 -7.23 20.13 0.93
C THR A 32 -6.21 19.34 1.75
N GLU A 33 -6.37 18.02 1.86
CA GLU A 33 -5.49 17.13 2.62
C GLU A 33 -4.95 16.00 1.71
N PRO A 34 -3.74 15.48 1.97
CA PRO A 34 -3.26 14.30 1.28
C PRO A 34 -4.12 13.08 1.65
N ARG A 35 -4.67 12.39 0.66
CA ARG A 35 -5.55 11.22 0.90
C ARG A 35 -5.22 10.06 -0.02
N PRO A 36 -5.26 8.80 0.45
CA PRO A 36 -5.18 7.64 -0.43
C PRO A 36 -6.28 7.69 -1.50
N TRP A 37 -5.92 7.50 -2.76
CA TRP A 37 -6.89 7.43 -3.85
C TRP A 37 -7.42 5.99 -3.94
N ILE A 38 -8.39 5.65 -3.09
CA ILE A 38 -8.96 4.30 -3.01
C ILE A 38 -9.96 4.08 -4.15
N THR A 39 -9.94 2.90 -4.78
CA THR A 39 -10.94 2.49 -5.80
C THR A 39 -11.82 1.39 -5.23
N THR A 40 -13.14 1.53 -5.33
CA THR A 40 -14.14 0.64 -4.70
C THR A 40 -14.57 -0.53 -5.60
N LYS A 41 -14.36 -0.39 -6.91
CA LYS A 41 -14.61 -1.40 -7.93
C LYS A 41 -13.27 -1.57 -8.65
N LYS A 42 -12.91 -2.73 -9.20
CA LYS A 42 -11.64 -2.98 -9.91
C LYS A 42 -11.47 -2.15 -11.22
N ARG A 43 -11.80 -0.87 -11.19
CA ARG A 43 -11.72 0.10 -12.26
C ARG A 43 -10.45 0.93 -12.08
N PRO A 44 -9.70 1.18 -13.16
CA PRO A 44 -8.58 2.11 -13.14
C PRO A 44 -9.01 3.50 -12.65
N ARG A 45 -8.13 4.19 -11.93
CA ARG A 45 -8.34 5.60 -11.57
C ARG A 45 -8.36 6.45 -12.83
N ARG A 46 -9.26 7.44 -12.88
CA ARG A 46 -9.34 8.41 -13.96
C ARG A 46 -9.26 9.81 -13.40
N ALA A 47 -8.56 10.67 -14.13
CA ALA A 47 -8.41 12.08 -13.80
C ALA A 47 -8.58 12.89 -15.08
N SER A 48 -9.02 14.14 -14.94
CA SER A 48 -9.00 15.07 -16.06
C SER A 48 -8.19 16.31 -15.71
N VAL A 49 -7.59 16.92 -16.73
CA VAL A 49 -6.87 18.18 -16.63
C VAL A 49 -7.47 19.14 -17.65
N SER A 50 -7.94 20.28 -17.16
CA SER A 50 -8.42 21.38 -18.00
C SER A 50 -7.42 22.53 -17.97
N SER A 51 -7.23 23.19 -19.11
CA SER A 51 -6.43 24.41 -19.24
C SER A 51 -7.18 25.42 -20.08
N PHE A 52 -7.28 26.66 -19.58
CA PHE A 52 -8.04 27.74 -20.21
C PHE A 52 -7.11 28.94 -20.44
N GLY A 53 -6.85 29.26 -21.71
CA GLY A 53 -6.00 30.39 -22.08
C GLY A 53 -6.80 31.68 -22.22
N PHE A 54 -6.21 32.81 -21.82
CA PHE A 54 -6.84 34.13 -21.92
C PHE A 54 -7.33 34.47 -23.34
N GLY A 55 -6.63 34.01 -24.38
CA GLY A 55 -7.02 34.20 -25.78
C GLY A 55 -8.22 33.34 -26.25
N GLY A 56 -8.86 32.59 -25.36
CA GLY A 56 -10.04 31.76 -25.67
C GLY A 56 -9.74 30.32 -26.07
N SER A 57 -8.47 29.93 -26.19
CA SER A 57 -8.07 28.55 -26.47
C SER A 57 -8.18 27.69 -25.21
N ASN A 58 -8.95 26.60 -25.31
CA ASN A 58 -9.25 25.71 -24.19
C ASN A 58 -8.84 24.28 -24.52
N TYR A 59 -8.26 23.58 -23.55
CA TYR A 59 -7.84 22.18 -23.68
C TYR A 59 -8.39 21.37 -22.51
N HIS A 60 -8.81 20.14 -22.80
CA HIS A 60 -9.24 19.18 -21.80
C HIS A 60 -8.70 17.80 -22.14
N VAL A 61 -8.04 17.15 -21.19
CA VAL A 61 -7.48 15.82 -21.35
C VAL A 61 -7.98 14.93 -20.22
N THR A 62 -8.41 13.72 -20.58
CA THR A 62 -8.71 12.64 -19.61
C THR A 62 -7.56 11.64 -19.61
N LEU A 63 -7.14 11.24 -18.42
CA LEU A 63 -6.06 10.30 -18.15
C LEU A 63 -6.64 9.09 -17.41
N GLU A 64 -6.18 7.89 -17.78
CA GLU A 64 -6.49 6.65 -17.07
C GLU A 64 -5.21 6.04 -16.48
N GLU A 65 -5.33 5.47 -15.28
CA GLU A 65 -4.28 4.69 -14.64
C GLU A 65 -3.89 3.49 -15.50
N TYR A 66 -2.60 3.36 -15.80
CA TYR A 66 -2.09 2.16 -16.45
C TYR A 66 -1.99 0.99 -15.46
N VAL A 67 -2.69 -0.11 -15.78
CA VAL A 67 -2.78 -1.32 -14.94
C VAL A 67 -2.08 -2.54 -15.54
N GLY A 68 -1.22 -2.33 -16.56
CA GLY A 68 -0.50 -3.41 -17.23
C GLY A 68 0.66 -3.99 -16.41
N LYS A 69 1.34 -5.00 -16.97
CA LYS A 69 2.42 -5.76 -16.29
C LYS A 69 3.57 -4.89 -15.77
N THR A 70 3.81 -3.76 -16.40
CA THR A 70 4.88 -2.80 -16.06
C THR A 70 4.38 -1.60 -15.25
N ALA A 71 3.16 -1.65 -14.70
CA ALA A 71 2.62 -0.58 -13.89
C ALA A 71 3.50 -0.32 -12.65
N ILE A 72 3.81 0.96 -12.41
CA ILE A 72 4.57 1.39 -11.25
C ILE A 72 3.74 1.08 -10.00
N ARG A 73 4.29 0.27 -9.09
CA ARG A 73 3.69 0.05 -7.78
C ARG A 73 3.90 1.32 -6.94
N PRO A 74 2.89 1.75 -6.15
CA PRO A 74 3.03 2.94 -5.33
C PRO A 74 4.24 2.77 -4.40
N TYR A 75 5.08 3.79 -4.32
CA TYR A 75 6.11 3.85 -3.28
C TYR A 75 5.43 3.78 -1.92
N ARG A 76 5.73 2.74 -1.15
CA ARG A 76 5.39 2.72 0.26
C ARG A 76 6.36 3.67 0.96
N VAL A 77 5.81 4.77 1.49
CA VAL A 77 6.54 5.85 2.17
C VAL A 77 6.39 5.75 3.69
N PHE A 78 5.92 4.60 4.19
CA PHE A 78 5.85 4.36 5.61
C PHE A 78 7.26 4.05 6.14
N PRO A 79 7.57 4.44 7.39
CA PRO A 79 8.89 4.18 7.99
C PRO A 79 9.16 2.68 8.19
N ALA A 80 8.13 1.84 8.05
CA ALA A 80 8.21 0.40 8.16
C ALA A 80 7.32 -0.31 7.14
N GLU A 81 7.69 -1.54 6.83
CA GLU A 81 6.96 -2.46 5.96
C GLU A 81 6.25 -3.54 6.77
N LEU A 82 5.04 -3.90 6.35
CA LEU A 82 4.27 -5.00 6.93
C LEU A 82 4.52 -6.26 6.12
N PHE A 83 4.97 -7.34 6.76
CA PHE A 83 5.10 -8.67 6.20
C PHE A 83 3.99 -9.56 6.74
N LEU A 84 3.30 -10.30 5.88
CA LEU A 84 2.15 -11.13 6.23
C LEU A 84 2.40 -12.59 5.87
N PHE A 85 2.17 -13.49 6.81
CA PHE A 85 2.44 -14.91 6.64
C PHE A 85 1.20 -15.73 6.98
N SER A 86 0.96 -16.76 6.19
CA SER A 86 -0.10 -17.74 6.39
C SER A 86 0.38 -19.11 5.98
N ALA A 87 0.01 -20.14 6.74
CA ALA A 87 0.30 -21.53 6.42
C ALA A 87 -0.70 -22.48 7.09
N ASP A 88 -0.72 -23.73 6.64
CA ASP A 88 -1.56 -24.79 7.24
C ASP A 88 -1.03 -25.27 8.59
N THR A 89 0.26 -25.11 8.85
CA THR A 89 0.90 -25.56 10.10
C THR A 89 1.84 -24.50 10.67
N PRO A 90 2.05 -24.47 12.01
CA PRO A 90 3.03 -23.58 12.63
C PRO A 90 4.45 -23.80 12.10
N GLY A 91 4.85 -25.05 11.83
CA GLY A 91 6.17 -25.35 11.25
C GLY A 91 6.36 -24.74 9.85
N ALA A 92 5.36 -24.89 8.98
CA ALA A 92 5.38 -24.28 7.65
C ALA A 92 5.38 -22.74 7.72
N LEU A 93 4.67 -22.17 8.71
CA LEU A 93 4.66 -20.73 8.96
C LEU A 93 6.06 -20.23 9.35
N ALA A 94 6.73 -20.91 10.28
CA ALA A 94 8.10 -20.56 10.70
C ALA A 94 9.10 -20.63 9.53
N THR A 95 9.01 -21.68 8.70
CA THR A 95 9.85 -21.79 7.50
C THR A 95 9.60 -20.67 6.50
N ALA A 96 8.34 -20.28 6.26
CA ALA A 96 8.00 -19.18 5.36
C ALA A 96 8.51 -17.82 5.88
N ILE A 97 8.44 -17.60 7.19
CA ILE A 97 8.96 -16.38 7.84
C ILE A 97 10.48 -16.26 7.60
N GLU A 98 11.26 -17.30 7.87
CA GLU A 98 12.71 -17.27 7.68
C GLU A 98 13.10 -17.10 6.21
N ALA A 99 12.42 -17.80 5.31
CA ALA A 99 12.66 -17.69 3.88
C ALA A 99 12.45 -16.25 3.37
N SER A 100 11.51 -15.51 3.96
CA SER A 100 11.19 -14.14 3.54
C SER A 100 12.26 -13.10 3.89
N ALA A 101 13.12 -13.38 4.87
CA ALA A 101 14.23 -12.51 5.24
C ALA A 101 15.51 -12.81 4.43
N SER A 102 15.54 -13.91 3.68
CA SER A 102 16.72 -14.32 2.94
C SER A 102 16.95 -13.46 1.70
N GLY A 103 18.13 -12.84 1.59
CA GLY A 103 18.54 -12.06 0.41
C GLY A 103 17.80 -10.74 0.23
N VAL A 104 17.11 -10.25 1.27
CA VAL A 104 16.45 -8.93 1.27
C VAL A 104 17.45 -7.87 1.74
N ASP A 105 17.48 -6.75 1.04
CA ASP A 105 18.17 -5.52 1.43
C ASP A 105 17.16 -4.37 1.60
N ASP A 106 17.60 -3.24 2.16
CA ASP A 106 16.70 -2.09 2.40
C ASP A 106 16.07 -1.55 1.12
N ALA A 107 16.75 -1.67 -0.02
CA ALA A 107 16.23 -1.24 -1.33
C ALA A 107 15.10 -2.14 -1.84
N SER A 108 15.10 -3.42 -1.47
CA SER A 108 14.12 -4.43 -1.88
C SER A 108 13.07 -4.75 -0.81
N LEU A 109 13.20 -4.21 0.41
CA LEU A 109 12.32 -4.47 1.56
C LEU A 109 10.83 -4.30 1.21
N ALA A 110 10.48 -3.16 0.59
CA ALA A 110 9.10 -2.88 0.19
C ALA A 110 8.57 -3.87 -0.86
N TYR A 111 9.43 -4.31 -1.78
CA TYR A 111 9.10 -5.32 -2.78
C TYR A 111 8.88 -6.69 -2.11
N ALA A 112 9.78 -7.10 -1.23
CA ALA A 112 9.69 -8.35 -0.47
C ALA A 112 8.38 -8.41 0.34
N ALA A 113 8.06 -7.36 1.09
CA ALA A 113 6.79 -7.24 1.82
C ALA A 113 5.59 -7.40 0.88
N SER A 114 5.65 -6.85 -0.35
CA SER A 114 4.54 -6.93 -1.31
C SER A 114 4.29 -8.35 -1.82
N GLN A 115 5.34 -9.18 -1.89
CA GLN A 115 5.20 -10.59 -2.25
C GLN A 115 4.47 -11.36 -1.16
N THR A 116 4.75 -11.07 0.11
CA THR A 116 4.06 -11.71 1.24
C THR A 116 2.55 -11.39 1.25
N HIS A 117 2.17 -10.17 0.84
CA HIS A 117 0.76 -9.77 0.74
C HIS A 117 -0.01 -10.53 -0.33
N ALA A 118 0.64 -10.86 -1.43
CA ALA A 118 0.02 -11.58 -2.54
C ALA A 118 -0.30 -13.04 -2.20
N GLY A 119 0.51 -13.66 -1.34
CA GLY A 119 0.34 -15.05 -0.87
C GLY A 119 -0.46 -15.20 0.43
N PHE A 120 -0.91 -14.11 1.04
CA PHE A 120 -1.55 -14.17 2.36
C PHE A 120 -3.01 -14.64 2.29
N GLU A 121 -3.31 -15.69 3.05
CA GLU A 121 -4.65 -16.24 3.21
C GLU A 121 -5.23 -15.92 4.59
N SER A 122 -6.22 -15.03 4.61
CA SER A 122 -6.87 -14.60 5.86
C SER A 122 -7.55 -15.72 6.64
N LYS A 123 -7.88 -16.85 6.01
CA LYS A 123 -8.55 -18.00 6.62
C LYS A 123 -7.60 -19.14 7.01
N ALA A 124 -6.29 -19.01 6.74
CA ALA A 124 -5.32 -20.04 7.10
C ALA A 124 -5.28 -20.24 8.63
N PRO A 125 -5.04 -21.47 9.10
CA PRO A 125 -5.04 -21.79 10.52
C PRO A 125 -3.86 -21.14 11.26
N ALA A 126 -2.68 -21.08 10.66
CA ALA A 126 -1.51 -20.41 11.21
C ALA A 126 -1.25 -19.10 10.45
N ARG A 127 -1.19 -17.98 11.18
CA ARG A 127 -0.98 -16.64 10.60
C ARG A 127 -0.05 -15.82 11.49
N ALA A 128 0.80 -15.02 10.87
CA ALA A 128 1.70 -14.11 11.55
C ALA A 128 1.91 -12.83 10.76
N ALA A 129 2.34 -11.78 11.44
CA ALA A 129 2.73 -10.52 10.82
C ALA A 129 4.01 -10.00 11.48
N ILE A 130 4.88 -9.39 10.66
CA ILE A 130 6.09 -8.70 11.12
C ILE A 130 6.03 -7.27 10.58
N ILE A 131 6.34 -6.29 11.42
CA ILE A 131 6.58 -4.91 10.99
C ILE A 131 8.09 -4.70 11.05
N ALA A 132 8.70 -4.31 9.94
CA ALA A 132 10.15 -4.13 9.84
C ALA A 132 10.53 -2.77 9.23
N GLU A 133 11.44 -2.05 9.87
CA GLU A 133 11.95 -0.76 9.41
C GLU A 133 13.14 -0.94 8.43
N THR A 134 13.92 -2.00 8.61
CA THR A 134 15.08 -2.34 7.78
C THR A 134 15.13 -3.84 7.49
N ALA A 135 16.00 -4.25 6.57
CA ALA A 135 16.26 -5.65 6.29
C ALA A 135 16.85 -6.39 7.50
N ASP A 136 17.68 -5.73 8.30
CA ASP A 136 18.25 -6.31 9.53
C ASP A 136 17.20 -6.48 10.63
N ASP A 137 16.28 -5.51 10.76
CA ASP A 137 15.13 -5.58 11.66
C ASP A 137 14.17 -6.71 11.24
N LEU A 138 13.89 -6.85 9.94
CA LEU A 138 13.13 -7.98 9.39
C LEU A 138 13.79 -9.32 9.75
N LYS A 139 15.10 -9.44 9.52
CA LYS A 139 15.85 -10.67 9.80
C LYS A 139 15.78 -11.05 11.28
N THR A 140 16.10 -10.11 12.16
CA THR A 140 16.08 -10.30 13.61
C THR A 140 14.70 -10.73 14.10
N LYS A 141 13.64 -10.04 13.65
CA LYS A 141 12.25 -10.38 14.01
C LYS A 141 11.80 -11.71 13.42
N SER A 142 12.26 -12.05 12.21
CA SER A 142 11.94 -13.33 11.56
C SER A 142 12.57 -14.51 12.29
N GLU A 143 13.85 -14.43 12.65
CA GLU A 143 14.56 -15.45 13.43
C GLU A 143 13.91 -15.65 14.82
N SER A 144 13.63 -14.55 15.52
CA SER A 144 12.98 -14.57 16.83
C SER A 144 11.60 -15.20 16.77
N LEU A 145 10.74 -14.76 15.84
CA LEU A 145 9.37 -15.27 15.73
C LEU A 145 9.34 -16.73 15.27
N ALA A 146 10.18 -17.12 14.30
CA ALA A 146 10.28 -18.50 13.86
C ALA A 146 10.74 -19.44 14.99
N SER A 147 11.69 -18.99 15.82
CA SER A 147 12.12 -19.74 17.01
C SER A 147 10.97 -19.93 18.01
N GLN A 148 10.25 -18.87 18.37
CA GLN A 148 9.12 -18.94 19.30
C GLN A 148 7.99 -19.85 18.78
N ILE A 149 7.70 -19.80 17.47
CA ILE A 149 6.69 -20.68 16.84
C ILE A 149 7.11 -22.14 16.96
N ARG A 150 8.39 -22.47 16.70
CA ARG A 150 8.90 -23.85 16.81
C ARG A 150 8.95 -24.35 18.24
N ALA A 151 9.24 -23.46 19.20
CA ALA A 151 9.19 -23.77 20.62
C ALA A 151 7.75 -23.91 21.15
N GLY A 152 6.74 -23.50 20.38
CA GLY A 152 5.34 -23.50 20.81
C GLY A 152 5.02 -22.42 21.85
N GLU A 153 5.87 -21.40 21.96
CA GLU A 153 5.77 -20.32 22.96
C GLU A 153 4.75 -19.24 22.56
N VAL A 154 4.35 -19.20 21.29
CA VAL A 154 3.40 -18.25 20.71
C VAL A 154 2.35 -18.99 19.88
N GLY A 155 1.12 -18.45 19.84
CA GLY A 155 0.03 -19.02 19.04
C GLY A 155 -1.08 -19.71 19.83
N ILE A 156 -1.04 -19.71 21.16
CA ILE A 156 -2.24 -19.97 21.96
C ILE A 156 -3.14 -18.75 21.80
N ARG A 157 -4.22 -18.87 21.03
CA ARG A 157 -5.24 -17.82 20.97
C ARG A 157 -5.71 -17.52 22.40
N PRO A 158 -5.61 -16.28 22.90
CA PRO A 158 -6.53 -15.86 23.92
C PRO A 158 -7.89 -15.73 23.22
N PHE A 159 -8.75 -16.74 23.45
CA PHE A 159 -10.14 -16.88 22.96
C PHE A 159 -10.33 -17.39 21.52
#